data_AF-A0A964H9X8-F1
#
_entry.id   AF-A0A964H9X8-F1
#
_cell.length_a   1.000
_cell.length_b   1.000
_cell.length_c   1.000
_cell.angle_alpha   90.00
_cell.angle_beta   90.00
_cell.angle_gamma   90.00
#
_symmetry.space_group_name_H-M   'P 1'
#
loop_
_entity.id
_entity.type
_entity.pdbx_description
1 polymer ?
#
loop_
_entity_poly.entity_id
_entity_poly.type
_entity_poly.pdbx_seq_one_letter_code
_entity_poly.pdbx_strand_id
1 'polypeptide(L)'
;MNRFSLLAAAVIAVFPFLAPGQPLEQPVSFDAGGQVTEWSAKMETRARLFPDVDGFRKALLWRADTAVSLEVFTARGRLRRELTVAGLDSLRAAVAAFLRGQGGDLLIDRSGRGTMLWGQLPLSLGWYGPAVVALVEPDNGSTATGLYLLSASASYYVPLAMTAHSPITKAQAGLTLNYGYLGLPVGWAIPGLFSADDYKAYMAAMLAASIGGQLAGFRLARTMNEPQAALAASYTFFGAAQGTLLALTLQRDATFQRTSAGILAGTGLGCAAGLWYCRRPGVSAGEPDVITTSGVCGGLVGFHAALLLADLDDNTHRPFTGAALAGSAAGLWLGHRLARGYDLSKSDGTIVAGAAAGGYLLGAGVGYLLMPSQSDDDAKVRTLAGASIAGLAGGYVLGLSIVRQPANRDARSWSPEIGINPLGLAALAADRPGRQRIPFLYGRF
;
A
#
# COMPACT_ATOMS: atom_id res chain seq x y z
N MET A 1 14.82 -39.78 -1.21
CA MET A 1 14.25 -38.58 -1.86
C MET A 1 13.42 -37.83 -0.84
N ASN A 2 13.86 -36.62 -0.46
CA ASN A 2 13.24 -35.86 0.62
C ASN A 2 11.86 -35.35 0.19
N ARG A 3 10.85 -35.57 1.05
CA ARG A 3 9.49 -35.01 0.90
C ARG A 3 9.46 -33.48 0.73
N PHE A 4 10.59 -32.82 1.05
CA PHE A 4 10.86 -31.40 0.82
C PHE A 4 10.88 -30.99 -0.67
N SER A 5 11.34 -31.85 -1.57
CA SER A 5 11.44 -31.54 -3.02
C SER A 5 10.07 -31.55 -3.71
N LEU A 6 9.14 -32.39 -3.23
CA LEU A 6 7.78 -32.52 -3.78
C LEU A 6 6.84 -31.39 -3.33
N LEU A 7 7.04 -30.85 -2.11
CA LEU A 7 6.24 -29.74 -1.57
C LEU A 7 6.65 -28.38 -2.13
N ALA A 8 7.95 -28.17 -2.39
CA ALA A 8 8.43 -27.02 -3.15
C ALA A 8 7.85 -27.01 -4.59
N ALA A 9 7.71 -28.19 -5.21
CA ALA A 9 7.09 -28.34 -6.52
C ALA A 9 5.56 -28.08 -6.50
N ALA A 10 4.86 -28.39 -5.39
CA ALA A 10 3.41 -28.18 -5.27
C ALA A 10 3.03 -26.71 -5.01
N VAL A 11 3.85 -25.93 -4.30
CA VAL A 11 3.62 -24.48 -4.10
C VAL A 11 3.93 -23.68 -5.38
N ILE A 12 4.76 -24.22 -6.27
CA ILE A 12 5.01 -23.68 -7.62
C ILE A 12 3.82 -23.98 -8.57
N ALA A 13 2.96 -24.96 -8.24
CA ALA A 13 1.89 -25.43 -9.12
C ALA A 13 0.57 -24.61 -9.06
N VAL A 14 0.48 -23.54 -8.27
CA VAL A 14 -0.72 -22.65 -8.22
C VAL A 14 -0.61 -21.46 -9.20
N PHE A 15 0.26 -21.53 -10.20
CA PHE A 15 0.36 -20.54 -11.29
C PHE A 15 -0.22 -21.02 -12.64
N PRO A 16 -1.51 -21.43 -12.77
CA PRO A 16 -2.08 -21.66 -14.08
C PRO A 16 -2.83 -20.41 -14.57
N PHE A 17 -2.13 -19.30 -14.86
CA PHE A 17 -2.70 -18.21 -15.69
C PHE A 17 -1.61 -17.47 -16.47
N LEU A 18 -0.83 -18.21 -17.26
CA LEU A 18 -0.20 -17.68 -18.47
C LEU A 18 -1.27 -17.63 -19.56
N ALA A 19 -2.12 -16.61 -19.53
CA ALA A 19 -2.89 -16.25 -20.71
C ALA A 19 -1.88 -15.80 -21.80
N PRO A 20 -2.06 -16.19 -23.08
CA PRO A 20 -1.23 -15.70 -24.17
C PRO A 20 -1.23 -14.16 -24.16
N GLY A 21 -0.03 -13.60 -24.16
CA GLY A 21 0.22 -12.18 -23.96
C GLY A 21 -0.48 -11.34 -25.00
N GLN A 22 -1.44 -10.53 -24.56
CA GLN A 22 -1.79 -9.32 -25.30
C GLN A 22 -0.52 -8.46 -25.41
N PRO A 23 -0.26 -7.79 -26.55
CA PRO A 23 0.86 -6.88 -26.66
C PRO A 23 0.80 -5.89 -25.50
N LEU A 24 1.82 -5.94 -24.65
CA LEU A 24 1.90 -5.14 -23.44
C LEU A 24 2.11 -3.68 -23.86
N GLU A 25 1.05 -2.88 -23.79
CA GLU A 25 1.14 -1.43 -23.96
C GLU A 25 2.10 -0.88 -22.90
N GLN A 26 3.21 -0.29 -23.35
CA GLN A 26 4.19 0.33 -22.47
C GLN A 26 3.95 1.83 -22.41
N PRO A 27 3.93 2.44 -21.21
CA PRO A 27 3.85 3.88 -21.10
C PRO A 27 5.12 4.51 -21.71
N VAL A 28 4.93 5.58 -22.49
CA VAL A 28 6.02 6.33 -23.13
C VAL A 28 5.99 7.77 -22.62
N SER A 29 7.16 8.38 -22.58
CA SER A 29 7.30 9.76 -22.15
C SER A 29 7.02 10.78 -23.28
N PHE A 30 6.45 11.92 -22.86
CA PHE A 30 6.19 13.13 -23.63
C PHE A 30 7.46 13.90 -24.00
N ASP A 31 8.60 13.62 -23.36
CA ASP A 31 9.89 14.20 -23.71
C ASP A 31 10.91 13.11 -24.08
N ALA A 32 11.99 13.53 -24.74
CA ALA A 32 13.06 12.62 -25.13
C ALA A 32 13.88 12.10 -23.93
N GLY A 33 13.89 12.83 -22.81
CA GLY A 33 14.63 12.49 -21.60
C GLY A 33 13.90 11.52 -20.65
N GLY A 34 12.65 11.16 -20.94
CA GLY A 34 11.88 10.24 -20.13
C GLY A 34 11.32 10.84 -18.83
N GLN A 35 11.32 12.17 -18.69
CA GLN A 35 11.01 12.84 -17.43
C GLN A 35 9.50 13.08 -17.23
N VAL A 36 8.76 13.26 -18.32
CA VAL A 36 7.34 13.59 -18.33
C VAL A 36 6.58 12.38 -18.87
N THR A 37 6.09 11.52 -17.97
CA THR A 37 5.29 10.33 -18.32
C THR A 37 3.79 10.60 -18.31
N GLU A 38 3.36 11.64 -17.59
CA GLU A 38 1.97 12.11 -17.53
C GLU A 38 1.92 13.62 -17.78
N TRP A 39 1.08 14.04 -18.73
CA TRP A 39 0.80 15.46 -18.96
C TRP A 39 -0.39 15.89 -18.10
N SER A 40 -0.13 16.58 -16.99
CA SER A 40 -1.16 16.94 -16.01
C SER A 40 -1.97 18.17 -16.40
N ALA A 41 -3.19 18.33 -15.86
CA ALA A 41 -4.00 19.55 -16.04
C ALA A 41 -3.26 20.85 -15.65
N LYS A 42 -2.36 20.79 -14.66
CA LYS A 42 -1.55 21.95 -14.26
C LYS A 42 -0.55 22.37 -15.34
N MET A 43 0.08 21.40 -16.01
CA MET A 43 0.95 21.66 -17.15
C MET A 43 0.13 22.17 -18.33
N GLU A 44 -1.01 21.54 -18.61
CA GLU A 44 -1.89 21.92 -19.71
C GLU A 44 -2.45 23.34 -19.57
N THR A 45 -2.86 23.74 -18.36
CA THR A 45 -3.32 25.12 -18.08
C THR A 45 -2.28 26.17 -18.49
N ARG A 46 -0.99 25.82 -18.42
CA ARG A 46 0.13 26.72 -18.76
C ARG A 46 0.57 26.61 -20.22
N ALA A 47 0.62 25.40 -20.75
CA ALA A 47 1.17 25.12 -22.07
C ALA A 47 0.13 25.19 -23.20
N ARG A 48 -1.14 24.89 -22.89
CA ARG A 48 -2.26 24.80 -23.82
C ARG A 48 -1.94 23.92 -25.06
N LEU A 49 -1.41 22.71 -24.84
CA LEU A 49 -1.10 21.76 -25.93
C LEU A 49 -2.36 21.07 -26.49
N PHE A 50 -3.44 21.02 -25.70
CA PHE A 50 -4.70 20.38 -26.03
C PHE A 50 -5.86 21.38 -25.88
N PRO A 51 -5.84 22.53 -26.59
CA PRO A 51 -6.81 23.60 -26.41
C PRO A 51 -8.24 23.18 -26.76
N ASP A 52 -8.38 22.18 -27.64
CA ASP A 52 -9.67 21.69 -28.13
C ASP A 52 -10.33 20.68 -27.18
N VAL A 53 -9.67 20.31 -26.08
CA VAL A 53 -10.16 19.28 -25.14
C VAL A 53 -10.82 19.93 -23.93
N ASP A 54 -12.15 20.01 -23.97
CA ASP A 54 -12.95 20.50 -22.84
C ASP A 54 -12.83 19.58 -21.61
N GLY A 55 -12.61 20.18 -20.44
CA GLY A 55 -12.47 19.46 -19.17
C GLY A 55 -11.23 18.55 -19.09
N PHE A 56 -10.09 18.94 -19.70
CA PHE A 56 -8.82 18.20 -19.63
C PHE A 56 -8.39 17.88 -18.19
N ARG A 57 -8.08 16.60 -17.90
CA ARG A 57 -7.54 16.16 -16.60
C ARG A 57 -6.09 15.73 -16.71
N LYS A 58 -5.78 14.87 -17.67
CA LYS A 58 -4.42 14.41 -17.95
C LYS A 58 -4.30 13.77 -19.33
N ALA A 59 -3.08 13.61 -19.82
CA ALA A 59 -2.78 12.78 -20.98
C ALA A 59 -1.64 11.82 -20.72
N LEU A 60 -1.71 10.63 -21.34
CA LEU A 60 -0.71 9.57 -21.30
C LEU A 60 -0.36 9.13 -22.72
N LEU A 61 0.89 8.78 -22.95
CA LEU A 61 1.33 8.13 -24.19
C LEU A 61 1.56 6.65 -23.92
N TRP A 62 1.07 5.81 -24.82
CA TRP A 62 1.22 4.36 -24.79
C TRP A 62 1.85 3.89 -26.08
N ARG A 63 2.67 2.85 -26.02
CA ARG A 63 3.24 2.18 -27.19
C ARG A 63 2.86 0.71 -27.19
N ALA A 64 2.27 0.28 -28.31
CA ALA A 64 2.07 -1.12 -28.66
C ALA A 64 2.88 -1.38 -29.92
N ASP A 65 3.90 -2.23 -29.82
CA ASP A 65 4.84 -2.52 -30.90
C ASP A 65 5.47 -1.24 -31.48
N THR A 66 5.09 -0.84 -32.69
CA THR A 66 5.55 0.38 -33.38
C THR A 66 4.54 1.53 -33.31
N ALA A 67 3.29 1.25 -32.93
CA ALA A 67 2.23 2.26 -32.85
C ALA A 67 2.29 2.98 -31.50
N VAL A 68 2.13 4.29 -31.52
CA VAL A 68 2.01 5.12 -30.32
C VAL A 68 0.62 5.73 -30.28
N SER A 69 -0.07 5.59 -29.15
CA SER A 69 -1.39 6.18 -28.93
C SER A 69 -1.35 7.18 -27.78
N LEU A 70 -2.00 8.31 -28.00
CA LEU A 70 -2.28 9.33 -26.99
C LEU A 70 -3.65 9.05 -26.36
N GLU A 71 -3.66 8.85 -25.05
CA GLU A 71 -4.89 8.81 -24.27
C GLU A 71 -5.05 10.09 -23.46
N VAL A 72 -6.13 10.82 -23.72
CA VAL A 72 -6.51 12.04 -23.00
C VAL A 72 -7.72 11.74 -22.12
N PHE A 73 -7.58 11.99 -20.83
CA PHE A 73 -8.62 11.85 -19.83
C PHE A 73 -9.27 13.22 -19.60
N THR A 74 -10.59 13.26 -19.74
CA THR A 74 -11.40 14.48 -19.57
C THR A 74 -12.44 14.27 -18.47
N ALA A 75 -13.17 15.33 -18.14
CA ALA A 75 -14.33 15.22 -17.24
C ALA A 75 -15.44 14.32 -17.81
N ARG A 76 -15.54 14.19 -19.14
CA ARG A 76 -16.58 13.44 -19.85
C ARG A 76 -16.17 12.00 -20.23
N GLY A 77 -14.92 11.61 -19.96
CA GLY A 77 -14.44 10.25 -20.24
C GLY A 77 -13.01 10.22 -20.80
N ARG A 78 -12.72 9.18 -21.60
CA ARG A 78 -11.39 8.94 -22.18
C ARG A 78 -11.44 9.07 -23.70
N LEU A 79 -10.53 9.87 -24.25
CA LEU A 79 -10.29 10.00 -25.69
C LEU A 79 -8.98 9.31 -26.03
N ARG A 80 -9.00 8.39 -26.99
CA ARG A 80 -7.78 7.71 -27.49
C ARG A 80 -7.57 8.06 -28.96
N ARG A 81 -6.35 8.48 -29.32
CA ARG A 81 -5.95 8.80 -30.68
C ARG A 81 -4.62 8.15 -31.00
N GLU A 82 -4.50 7.52 -32.15
CA GLU A 82 -3.20 7.04 -32.63
C GLU A 82 -2.39 8.22 -33.16
N LEU A 83 -1.08 8.20 -32.87
CA LEU A 83 -0.13 9.21 -33.32
C LEU A 83 0.76 8.62 -34.41
N THR A 84 0.91 9.38 -35.50
CA THR A 84 1.98 9.13 -36.47
C THR A 84 3.33 9.48 -35.85
N VAL A 85 4.43 8.97 -36.43
CA VAL A 85 5.80 9.31 -36.00
C VAL A 85 6.00 10.83 -35.99
N ALA A 86 5.60 11.51 -37.07
CA ALA A 86 5.67 12.97 -37.17
C ALA A 86 4.80 13.69 -36.12
N GLY A 87 3.62 13.14 -35.79
CA GLY A 87 2.76 13.69 -34.74
C GLY A 87 3.38 13.56 -33.36
N LEU A 88 4.00 12.42 -33.05
CA LEU A 88 4.73 12.21 -31.80
C LEU A 88 5.94 13.14 -31.69
N ASP A 89 6.72 13.30 -32.76
CA ASP A 89 7.89 14.16 -32.78
C ASP A 89 7.50 15.64 -32.61
N SER A 90 6.40 16.07 -33.26
CA SER A 90 5.86 17.42 -33.10
C SER A 90 5.38 17.68 -31.67
N LEU A 91 4.67 16.71 -31.08
CA LEU A 91 4.23 16.79 -29.68
C LEU A 91 5.43 16.90 -28.72
N ARG A 92 6.46 16.06 -28.92
CA ARG A 92 7.70 16.10 -28.12
C ARG A 92 8.46 17.40 -28.27
N ALA A 93 8.53 17.96 -29.49
CA ALA A 93 9.15 19.24 -29.73
C ALA A 93 8.42 20.38 -29.01
N ALA A 94 7.08 20.37 -29.03
CA ALA A 94 6.26 21.36 -28.33
C ALA A 94 6.44 21.26 -26.80
N VAL A 95 6.45 20.03 -26.26
CA VAL A 95 6.75 19.76 -24.85
C VAL A 95 8.16 20.27 -24.51
N ALA A 96 9.18 19.92 -25.29
CA ALA A 96 10.56 20.38 -25.05
C ALA A 96 10.70 21.92 -25.11
N ALA A 97 9.98 22.60 -26.00
CA ALA A 97 9.96 24.06 -26.06
C ALA A 97 9.34 24.67 -24.80
N PHE A 98 8.18 24.15 -24.36
CA PHE A 98 7.52 24.59 -23.13
C PHE A 98 8.42 24.41 -21.89
N LEU A 99 9.06 23.25 -21.78
CA LEU A 99 9.90 22.91 -20.63
C LEU A 99 11.14 23.80 -20.54
N ARG A 100 11.76 24.14 -21.67
CA ARG A 100 12.88 25.10 -21.73
C ARG A 100 12.47 26.50 -21.25
N GLY A 101 11.24 26.93 -21.53
CA GLY A 101 10.74 28.24 -21.13
C GLY A 101 10.37 28.37 -19.64
N GLN A 102 10.22 27.27 -18.91
CA GLN A 102 9.71 27.26 -17.54
C GLN A 102 10.79 27.01 -16.46
N GLY A 103 12.07 26.97 -16.82
CA GLY A 103 13.17 26.95 -15.85
C GLY A 103 13.35 25.64 -15.07
N GLY A 104 12.94 24.50 -15.63
CA GLY A 104 13.20 23.16 -15.05
C GLY A 104 12.37 22.79 -13.81
N ASP A 105 11.87 23.74 -13.03
CA ASP A 105 11.08 23.45 -11.82
C ASP A 105 9.73 22.78 -12.11
N LEU A 106 9.18 22.96 -13.31
CA LEU A 106 7.99 22.22 -13.77
C LEU A 106 8.27 20.77 -14.19
N LEU A 107 9.52 20.41 -14.49
CA LEU A 107 9.88 19.03 -14.86
C LEU A 107 9.92 18.10 -13.66
N ILE A 108 10.20 18.66 -12.48
CA ILE A 108 10.42 17.86 -11.29
C ILE A 108 9.06 17.57 -10.66
N ASP A 109 8.48 16.41 -10.99
CA ASP A 109 7.31 15.92 -10.26
C ASP A 109 7.70 15.71 -8.78
N ARG A 110 7.16 16.57 -7.90
CA ARG A 110 7.32 16.47 -6.44
C ARG A 110 6.02 16.13 -5.73
N SER A 111 5.03 15.63 -6.47
CA SER A 111 3.70 15.32 -5.92
C SER A 111 3.72 14.28 -4.81
N GLY A 112 4.73 13.40 -4.77
CA GLY A 112 4.93 12.41 -3.71
C GLY A 112 5.81 12.87 -2.56
N ARG A 113 6.59 13.96 -2.70
CA ARG A 113 7.61 14.36 -1.73
C ARG A 113 7.02 14.57 -0.33
N GLY A 114 5.91 15.30 -0.23
CA GLY A 114 5.24 15.55 1.05
C GLY A 114 4.78 14.26 1.73
N THR A 115 4.13 13.36 0.98
CA THR A 115 3.70 12.04 1.46
C THR A 115 4.88 11.21 1.94
N MET A 116 5.99 11.19 1.19
CA MET A 116 7.19 10.45 1.59
C MET A 116 7.74 10.94 2.93
N LEU A 117 7.88 12.26 3.10
CA LEU A 117 8.44 12.84 4.31
C LEU A 117 7.55 12.62 5.54
N TRP A 118 6.24 12.87 5.40
CA TRP A 118 5.29 12.63 6.49
C TRP A 118 5.11 11.15 6.82
N GLY A 119 5.08 10.29 5.81
CA GLY A 119 4.90 8.85 5.98
C GLY A 119 6.09 8.14 6.64
N GLN A 120 7.27 8.75 6.67
CA GLN A 120 8.42 8.22 7.41
C GLN A 120 8.30 8.45 8.92
N LEU A 121 7.53 9.44 9.38
CA LEU A 121 7.45 9.74 10.82
C LEU A 121 6.95 8.56 11.65
N PRO A 122 5.85 7.85 11.29
CA PRO A 122 5.42 6.70 12.08
C PRO A 122 6.44 5.56 12.10
N LEU A 123 7.12 5.29 10.98
CA LEU A 123 8.19 4.29 10.92
C LEU A 123 9.40 4.71 11.77
N SER A 124 9.75 5.99 11.76
CA SER A 124 10.88 6.52 12.50
C SER A 124 10.65 6.53 14.01
N LEU A 125 9.47 6.97 14.46
CA LEU A 125 9.09 7.06 15.87
C LEU A 125 8.76 5.68 16.45
N GLY A 126 8.10 4.83 15.64
CA GLY A 126 7.68 3.49 16.03
C GLY A 126 8.78 2.44 15.93
N TRP A 127 9.76 2.61 15.03
CA TRP A 127 10.80 1.59 14.81
C TRP A 127 12.24 2.12 14.84
N TYR A 128 12.62 3.12 14.03
CA TYR A 128 14.04 3.52 13.94
C TYR A 128 14.59 4.10 15.25
N GLY A 129 13.79 4.90 15.96
CA GLY A 129 14.09 5.40 17.30
C GLY A 129 14.45 4.28 18.27
N PRO A 130 13.50 3.39 18.60
CA PRO A 130 13.74 2.28 19.52
C PRO A 130 14.84 1.33 19.05
N ALA A 131 14.92 1.03 17.75
CA ALA A 131 15.95 0.13 17.22
C ALA A 131 17.37 0.67 17.42
N VAL A 132 17.60 1.97 17.19
CA VAL A 132 18.93 2.57 17.42
C VAL A 132 19.29 2.56 18.91
N VAL A 133 18.34 2.87 19.80
CA VAL A 133 18.59 2.80 21.25
C VAL A 133 18.90 1.38 21.69
N ALA A 134 18.15 0.39 21.19
CA ALA A 134 18.36 -1.02 21.47
C ALA A 134 19.70 -1.56 20.93
N LEU A 135 20.21 -1.00 19.82
CA LEU A 135 21.51 -1.40 19.27
C LEU A 135 22.69 -0.78 20.03
N VAL A 136 22.55 0.47 20.48
CA VAL A 136 23.62 1.20 21.17
C VAL A 136 23.68 0.84 22.66
N GLU A 137 22.54 0.54 23.28
CA GLU A 137 22.40 0.25 24.73
C GLU A 137 23.07 1.32 25.62
N PRO A 138 22.63 2.58 25.54
CA PRO A 138 23.22 3.65 26.31
C PRO A 138 23.04 3.46 27.83
N ASP A 139 24.07 3.79 28.60
CA ASP A 139 24.12 3.58 30.06
C ASP A 139 23.15 4.48 30.87
N ASN A 140 22.56 5.51 30.26
CA ASN A 140 21.66 6.43 30.95
C ASN A 140 20.48 6.89 30.09
N GLY A 141 19.38 7.23 30.76
CA GLY A 141 18.12 7.62 30.12
C GLY A 141 18.21 8.89 29.28
N SER A 142 19.09 9.83 29.62
CA SER A 142 19.30 11.06 28.83
C SER A 142 19.90 10.75 27.47
N THR A 143 20.89 9.84 27.43
CA THR A 143 21.53 9.39 26.19
C THR A 143 20.57 8.55 25.36
N ALA A 144 19.79 7.66 25.99
CA ALA A 144 18.72 6.91 25.33
C ALA A 144 17.68 7.84 24.66
N THR A 145 17.18 8.83 25.40
CA THR A 145 16.21 9.79 24.89
C THR A 145 16.79 10.64 23.76
N GLY A 146 18.04 11.11 23.92
CA GLY A 146 18.75 11.85 22.88
C GLY A 146 18.93 11.05 21.59
N LEU A 147 19.38 9.79 21.70
CA LEU A 147 19.54 8.89 20.56
C LEU A 147 18.21 8.59 19.87
N TYR A 148 17.14 8.33 20.63
CA TYR A 148 15.79 8.14 20.10
C TYR A 148 15.32 9.34 19.27
N LEU A 149 15.41 10.54 19.83
CA LEU A 149 14.93 11.76 19.16
C LEU A 149 15.77 12.10 17.94
N LEU A 150 17.10 11.90 18.01
CA LEU A 150 18.01 12.16 16.90
C LEU A 150 17.79 11.18 15.75
N SER A 151 17.68 9.88 16.01
CA SER A 151 17.45 8.88 14.95
C SER A 151 16.06 9.00 14.34
N ALA A 152 15.03 9.27 15.14
CA ALA A 152 13.70 9.58 14.64
C ALA A 152 13.72 10.84 13.74
N SER A 153 14.35 11.92 14.19
CA SER A 153 14.44 13.18 13.43
C SER A 153 15.27 13.04 12.14
N ALA A 154 16.38 12.28 12.19
CA ALA A 154 17.22 12.03 11.02
C ALA A 154 16.42 11.41 9.87
N SER A 155 15.44 10.57 10.19
CA SER A 155 14.55 9.93 9.22
C SER A 155 13.66 10.92 8.46
N TYR A 156 13.40 12.12 9.01
CA TYR A 156 12.70 13.17 8.28
C TYR A 156 13.68 14.09 7.53
N TYR A 157 14.71 14.59 8.24
CA TYR A 157 15.59 15.62 7.72
C TYR A 157 16.58 15.11 6.66
N VAL A 158 17.05 13.87 6.77
CA VAL A 158 17.95 13.29 5.75
C VAL A 158 17.22 13.15 4.41
N PRO A 159 16.03 12.53 4.31
CA PRO A 159 15.28 12.51 3.06
C PRO A 159 14.84 13.91 2.61
N LEU A 160 14.50 14.83 3.53
CA LEU A 160 14.15 16.21 3.17
C LEU A 160 15.28 16.88 2.37
N ALA A 161 16.53 16.75 2.86
CA ALA A 161 17.72 17.27 2.21
C ALA A 161 18.05 16.53 0.91
N MET A 162 18.06 15.19 0.93
CA MET A 162 18.39 14.37 -0.24
C MET A 162 17.38 14.52 -1.40
N THR A 163 16.14 14.90 -1.09
CA THR A 163 15.08 15.09 -2.10
C THR A 163 14.80 16.54 -2.45
N ALA A 164 15.59 17.50 -1.96
CA ALA A 164 15.38 18.92 -2.20
C ALA A 164 15.30 19.28 -3.69
N HIS A 165 16.07 18.57 -4.53
CA HIS A 165 16.15 18.79 -5.98
C HIS A 165 15.80 17.55 -6.81
N SER A 166 15.24 16.51 -6.19
CA SER A 166 14.94 15.25 -6.86
C SER A 166 13.45 15.15 -7.22
N PRO A 167 13.09 14.58 -8.38
CA PRO A 167 11.71 14.22 -8.66
C PRO A 167 11.31 13.05 -7.77
N ILE A 168 10.22 13.24 -7.03
CA ILE A 168 9.60 12.25 -6.14
C ILE A 168 8.13 12.16 -6.54
N THR A 169 7.83 11.19 -7.40
CA THR A 169 6.44 10.89 -7.80
C THR A 169 5.67 10.24 -6.65
N LYS A 170 4.33 10.23 -6.72
CA LYS A 170 3.50 9.49 -5.74
C LYS A 170 3.81 8.00 -5.70
N ALA A 171 4.12 7.40 -6.85
CA ALA A 171 4.52 5.99 -6.94
C ALA A 171 5.80 5.72 -6.14
N GLN A 172 6.81 6.58 -6.31
CA GLN A 172 8.07 6.49 -5.58
C GLN A 172 7.86 6.66 -4.08
N ALA A 173 7.11 7.69 -3.68
CA ALA A 173 6.80 7.92 -2.26
C ALA A 173 6.07 6.71 -1.64
N GLY A 174 5.01 6.22 -2.30
CA GLY A 174 4.22 5.09 -1.84
C GLY A 174 5.04 3.81 -1.71
N LEU A 175 5.79 3.43 -2.75
CA LEU A 175 6.56 2.18 -2.72
C LEU A 175 7.74 2.25 -1.75
N THR A 176 8.41 3.40 -1.65
CA THR A 176 9.48 3.64 -0.66
C THR A 176 8.95 3.37 0.75
N LEU A 177 7.83 4.00 1.12
CA LEU A 177 7.24 3.83 2.45
C LEU A 177 6.83 2.38 2.69
N ASN A 178 6.07 1.78 1.77
CA ASN A 178 5.60 0.41 1.93
C ASN A 178 6.75 -0.59 2.04
N TYR A 179 7.80 -0.46 1.21
CA TYR A 179 8.95 -1.36 1.29
C TYR A 179 9.81 -1.08 2.53
N GLY A 180 9.76 0.13 3.08
CA GLY A 180 10.29 0.42 4.42
C GLY A 180 9.63 -0.42 5.50
N TYR A 181 8.30 -0.46 5.55
CA TYR A 181 7.56 -1.31 6.49
C TYR A 181 7.77 -2.80 6.21
N LEU A 182 7.76 -3.22 4.94
CA LEU A 182 7.98 -4.62 4.56
C LEU A 182 9.41 -5.11 4.81
N GLY A 183 10.38 -4.21 4.81
CA GLY A 183 11.75 -4.53 5.20
C GLY A 183 11.88 -4.94 6.66
N LEU A 184 10.93 -4.59 7.54
CA LEU A 184 10.92 -5.02 8.94
C LEU A 184 10.74 -6.55 9.09
N PRO A 185 9.64 -7.17 8.62
CA PRO A 185 9.50 -8.62 8.70
C PRO A 185 10.58 -9.36 7.90
N VAL A 186 11.04 -8.81 6.77
CA VAL A 186 12.17 -9.39 6.01
C VAL A 186 13.44 -9.39 6.83
N GLY A 187 13.81 -8.26 7.43
CA GLY A 187 15.00 -8.15 8.26
C GLY A 187 14.92 -9.00 9.52
N TRP A 188 13.74 -9.14 10.11
CA TRP A 188 13.51 -10.06 11.23
C TRP A 188 13.72 -11.53 10.82
N ALA A 189 13.27 -11.90 9.61
CA ALA A 189 13.42 -13.26 9.10
C ALA A 189 14.88 -13.61 8.73
N ILE A 190 15.75 -12.63 8.43
CA ILE A 190 17.13 -12.93 8.01
C ILE A 190 17.93 -13.65 9.11
N PRO A 191 18.12 -13.09 10.34
CA PRO A 191 18.83 -13.81 11.40
C PRO A 191 18.10 -15.08 11.83
N GLY A 192 16.77 -15.09 11.74
CA GLY A 192 15.96 -16.26 12.04
C GLY A 192 16.23 -17.45 11.13
N LEU A 193 16.51 -17.22 9.86
CA LEU A 193 16.92 -18.25 8.91
C LEU A 193 18.23 -18.95 9.33
N PHE A 194 19.07 -18.26 10.09
CA PHE A 194 20.34 -18.76 10.60
C PHE A 194 20.27 -19.15 12.08
N SER A 195 19.07 -19.17 12.67
CA SER A 195 18.85 -19.44 14.10
C SER A 195 19.75 -18.57 15.00
N ALA A 196 19.89 -17.29 14.66
CA ALA A 196 20.58 -16.35 15.53
C ALA A 196 19.76 -16.14 16.80
N ASP A 197 20.41 -16.17 17.97
CA ASP A 197 19.77 -15.91 19.26
C ASP A 197 20.03 -14.48 19.77
N ASP A 198 20.86 -13.70 19.07
CA ASP A 198 21.20 -12.33 19.44
C ASP A 198 20.10 -11.35 18.98
N TYR A 199 19.39 -10.78 19.94
CA TYR A 199 18.39 -9.74 19.73
C TYR A 199 18.94 -8.53 18.94
N LYS A 200 20.21 -8.14 19.14
CA LYS A 200 20.83 -7.04 18.39
C LYS A 200 20.95 -7.37 16.91
N ALA A 201 21.21 -8.64 16.57
CA ALA A 201 21.24 -9.08 15.17
C ALA A 201 19.86 -8.88 14.50
N TYR A 202 18.76 -9.16 15.20
CA TYR A 202 17.41 -8.88 14.71
C TYR A 202 17.15 -7.38 14.52
N MET A 203 17.47 -6.56 15.51
CA MET A 203 17.25 -5.11 15.42
C MET A 203 18.06 -4.50 14.26
N ALA A 204 19.33 -4.91 14.12
CA ALA A 204 20.20 -4.45 13.04
C ALA A 204 19.69 -4.89 11.67
N ALA A 205 19.29 -6.17 11.52
CA ALA A 205 18.79 -6.70 10.27
C ALA A 205 17.45 -6.05 9.87
N MET A 206 16.52 -5.85 10.81
CA MET A 206 15.26 -5.13 10.58
C MET A 206 15.48 -3.69 10.15
N LEU A 207 16.38 -2.95 10.83
CA LEU A 207 16.73 -1.58 10.45
C LEU A 207 17.35 -1.53 9.04
N ALA A 208 18.35 -2.39 8.77
CA ALA A 208 19.04 -2.44 7.49
C ALA A 208 18.11 -2.84 6.35
N ALA A 209 17.29 -3.88 6.53
CA ALA A 209 16.33 -4.34 5.52
C ALA A 209 15.21 -3.33 5.29
N SER A 210 14.77 -2.59 6.32
CA SER A 210 13.82 -1.49 6.18
C SER A 210 14.39 -0.37 5.31
N ILE A 211 15.60 0.12 5.61
CA ILE A 211 16.27 1.16 4.80
C ILE A 211 16.54 0.64 3.38
N GLY A 212 17.04 -0.59 3.23
CA GLY A 212 17.27 -1.24 1.95
C GLY A 212 15.99 -1.39 1.13
N GLY A 213 14.88 -1.74 1.79
CA GLY A 213 13.55 -1.80 1.21
C GLY A 213 13.09 -0.44 0.69
N GLN A 214 13.25 0.64 1.46
CA GLN A 214 12.97 2.00 1.00
C GLN A 214 13.72 2.35 -0.29
N LEU A 215 15.03 2.08 -0.32
CA LEU A 215 15.87 2.35 -1.49
C LEU A 215 15.48 1.50 -2.71
N ALA A 216 15.15 0.21 -2.49
CA ALA A 216 14.67 -0.68 -3.52
C ALA A 216 13.32 -0.21 -4.08
N GLY A 217 12.37 0.13 -3.21
CA GLY A 217 11.06 0.67 -3.58
C GLY A 217 11.17 1.96 -4.39
N PHE A 218 12.04 2.88 -3.96
CA PHE A 218 12.31 4.12 -4.70
C PHE A 218 12.81 3.87 -6.13
N ARG A 219 13.71 2.89 -6.31
CA ARG A 219 14.27 2.53 -7.62
C ARG A 219 13.25 1.80 -8.49
N LEU A 220 12.51 0.85 -7.93
CA LEU A 220 11.50 0.06 -8.66
C LEU A 220 10.34 0.94 -9.16
N ALA A 221 9.93 1.93 -8.37
CA ALA A 221 8.81 2.79 -8.71
C ALA A 221 9.11 3.83 -9.82
N ARG A 222 10.34 3.94 -10.32
CA ARG A 222 10.71 4.92 -11.36
C ARG A 222 9.89 4.78 -12.64
N THR A 223 9.45 3.57 -12.96
CA THR A 223 8.68 3.27 -14.18
C THR A 223 7.22 2.94 -13.88
N MET A 224 6.75 3.24 -12.65
CA MET A 224 5.41 2.90 -12.20
C MET A 224 4.58 4.15 -12.01
N ASN A 225 3.28 4.05 -12.28
CA ASN A 225 2.31 4.99 -11.75
C ASN A 225 1.92 4.61 -10.30
N GLU A 226 1.20 5.51 -9.61
CA GLU A 226 0.82 5.30 -8.20
C GLU A 226 0.06 3.99 -7.96
N PRO A 227 -0.98 3.63 -8.76
CA PRO A 227 -1.70 2.38 -8.56
C PRO A 227 -0.84 1.13 -8.76
N GLN A 228 0.06 1.14 -9.75
CA GLN A 228 0.99 0.04 -9.99
C GLN A 228 1.95 -0.17 -8.82
N ALA A 229 2.48 0.91 -8.26
CA ALA A 229 3.33 0.86 -7.07
C ALA A 229 2.58 0.33 -5.86
N ALA A 230 1.36 0.82 -5.60
CA ALA A 230 0.52 0.34 -4.50
C ALA A 230 0.23 -1.16 -4.64
N LEU A 231 -0.10 -1.62 -5.84
CA LEU A 231 -0.37 -3.01 -6.14
C LEU A 231 0.87 -3.91 -5.94
N ALA A 232 2.04 -3.47 -6.40
CA ALA A 232 3.29 -4.17 -6.15
C ALA A 232 3.58 -4.31 -4.65
N ALA A 233 3.34 -3.25 -3.87
CA ALA A 233 3.44 -3.28 -2.41
C ALA A 233 2.46 -4.27 -1.78
N SER A 234 1.19 -4.24 -2.17
CA SER A 234 0.15 -5.13 -1.66
C SER A 234 0.49 -6.60 -1.88
N TYR A 235 0.88 -6.98 -3.11
CA TYR A 235 1.27 -8.37 -3.39
C TYR A 235 2.53 -8.79 -2.62
N THR A 236 3.49 -7.88 -2.41
CA THR A 236 4.67 -8.15 -1.58
C THR A 236 4.29 -8.40 -0.12
N PHE A 237 3.38 -7.57 0.42
CA PHE A 237 2.81 -7.74 1.77
C PHE A 237 2.09 -9.08 1.93
N PHE A 238 1.18 -9.41 1.03
CA PHE A 238 0.47 -10.69 1.08
C PHE A 238 1.38 -11.87 0.85
N GLY A 239 2.40 -11.73 0.00
CA GLY A 239 3.44 -12.75 -0.13
C GLY A 239 4.11 -13.03 1.20
N ALA A 240 4.57 -11.99 1.91
CA ALA A 240 5.16 -12.13 3.24
C ALA A 240 4.19 -12.80 4.22
N ALA A 241 2.96 -12.28 4.33
CA ALA A 241 1.96 -12.78 5.27
C ALA A 241 1.54 -14.23 4.98
N GLN A 242 1.25 -14.56 3.72
CA GLN A 242 0.87 -15.91 3.31
C GLN A 242 2.03 -16.89 3.40
N GLY A 243 3.27 -16.45 3.16
CA GLY A 243 4.48 -17.23 3.41
C GLY A 243 4.62 -17.61 4.89
N THR A 244 4.40 -16.65 5.80
CA THR A 244 4.32 -16.91 7.25
C THR A 244 3.23 -17.91 7.59
N LEU A 245 1.99 -17.65 7.13
CA LEU A 245 0.84 -18.51 7.45
C LEU A 245 1.05 -19.93 6.93
N LEU A 246 1.56 -20.08 5.70
CA LEU A 246 1.88 -21.39 5.12
C LEU A 246 2.93 -22.13 5.95
N ALA A 247 3.99 -21.44 6.39
CA ALA A 247 5.02 -22.05 7.24
C ALA A 247 4.44 -22.55 8.56
N LEU A 248 3.53 -21.78 9.19
CA LEU A 248 2.85 -22.16 10.42
C LEU A 248 1.86 -23.32 10.20
N THR A 249 1.10 -23.31 9.10
CA THR A 249 0.11 -24.37 8.81
C THR A 249 0.77 -25.72 8.54
N LEU A 250 1.89 -25.74 7.83
CA LEU A 250 2.55 -26.98 7.42
C LEU A 250 3.26 -27.70 8.58
N GLN A 251 3.43 -27.06 9.74
CA GLN A 251 4.29 -27.58 10.80
C GLN A 251 3.53 -27.94 12.07
N ARG A 252 3.97 -29.01 12.73
CA ARG A 252 3.53 -29.36 14.09
C ARG A 252 4.30 -28.53 15.11
N ASP A 253 5.62 -28.44 14.92
CA ASP A 253 6.52 -27.61 15.72
C ASP A 253 7.10 -26.53 14.81
N ALA A 254 6.42 -25.39 14.71
CA ALA A 254 6.87 -24.29 13.87
C ALA A 254 8.17 -23.71 14.41
N THR A 255 9.30 -24.07 13.80
CA THR A 255 10.58 -23.47 14.19
C THR A 255 10.67 -22.07 13.62
N PHE A 256 11.27 -21.19 14.42
CA PHE A 256 11.53 -19.81 14.03
C PHE A 256 12.21 -19.69 12.66
N GLN A 257 13.16 -20.59 12.39
CA GLN A 257 13.89 -20.70 11.14
C GLN A 257 12.99 -20.94 9.93
N ARG A 258 11.99 -21.83 10.05
CA ARG A 258 11.11 -22.15 8.93
C ARG A 258 10.05 -21.08 8.71
N THR A 259 9.55 -20.47 9.78
CA THR A 259 8.69 -19.28 9.66
C THR A 259 9.43 -18.14 8.96
N SER A 260 10.70 -17.93 9.31
CA SER A 260 11.59 -17.00 8.64
C SER A 260 11.80 -17.32 7.16
N ALA A 261 12.05 -18.59 6.83
CA ALA A 261 12.14 -19.03 5.43
C ALA A 261 10.83 -18.79 4.67
N GLY A 262 9.68 -19.03 5.31
CA GLY A 262 8.35 -18.74 4.78
C GLY A 262 8.14 -17.27 4.48
N ILE A 263 8.51 -16.37 5.40
CA ILE A 263 8.47 -14.92 5.20
C ILE A 263 9.30 -14.53 3.98
N LEU A 264 10.58 -14.92 3.94
CA LEU A 264 11.50 -14.52 2.87
C LEU A 264 11.04 -15.04 1.49
N ALA A 265 10.69 -16.33 1.41
CA ALA A 265 10.20 -16.93 0.17
C ALA A 265 8.89 -16.29 -0.28
N GLY A 266 7.96 -16.10 0.67
CA GLY A 266 6.68 -15.45 0.43
C GLY A 266 6.83 -14.01 -0.05
N THR A 267 7.67 -13.20 0.61
CA THR A 267 7.95 -11.82 0.18
C THR A 267 8.53 -11.79 -1.24
N GLY A 268 9.50 -12.65 -1.54
CA GLY A 268 10.11 -12.73 -2.88
C GLY A 268 9.10 -13.09 -3.97
N LEU A 269 8.29 -14.13 -3.73
CA LEU A 269 7.24 -14.55 -4.66
C LEU A 269 6.13 -13.49 -4.82
N GLY A 270 5.72 -12.86 -3.72
CA GLY A 270 4.75 -11.77 -3.71
C GLY A 270 5.25 -10.54 -4.48
N CYS A 271 6.51 -10.16 -4.28
CA CYS A 271 7.16 -9.08 -5.03
C CYS A 271 7.17 -9.39 -6.53
N ALA A 272 7.62 -10.60 -6.91
CA ALA A 272 7.63 -11.02 -8.31
C ALA A 272 6.23 -11.02 -8.93
N ALA A 273 5.23 -11.54 -8.23
CA ALA A 273 3.84 -11.55 -8.67
C ALA A 273 3.28 -10.13 -8.81
N GLY A 274 3.56 -9.24 -7.85
CA GLY A 274 3.15 -7.84 -7.89
C GLY A 274 3.76 -7.07 -9.06
N LEU A 275 5.06 -7.21 -9.27
CA LEU A 275 5.78 -6.60 -10.39
C LEU A 275 5.32 -7.12 -11.76
N TRP A 276 4.92 -8.39 -11.84
CA TRP A 276 4.32 -8.96 -13.04
C TRP A 276 2.91 -8.42 -13.26
N TYR A 277 2.08 -8.44 -12.22
CA TYR A 277 0.66 -8.07 -12.30
C TYR A 277 0.47 -6.57 -12.55
N CYS A 278 1.33 -5.70 -11.99
CA CYS A 278 1.24 -4.25 -12.18
C CYS A 278 1.57 -3.79 -13.62
N ARG A 279 2.17 -4.65 -14.46
CA ARG A 279 2.43 -4.30 -15.86
C ARG A 279 1.17 -4.26 -16.72
N ARG A 280 0.03 -4.71 -16.19
CA ARG A 280 -1.24 -4.67 -16.92
C ARG A 280 -1.67 -3.21 -17.16
N PRO A 281 -2.09 -2.86 -18.39
CA PRO A 281 -2.69 -1.55 -18.64
C PRO A 281 -4.04 -1.44 -17.92
N GLY A 282 -4.38 -0.22 -17.50
CA GLY A 282 -5.72 0.09 -16.97
C GLY A 282 -5.98 -0.23 -15.50
N VAL A 283 -4.94 -0.39 -14.66
CA VAL A 283 -5.13 -0.47 -13.19
C VAL A 283 -5.71 0.85 -12.68
N SER A 284 -6.90 0.78 -12.08
CA SER A 284 -7.58 1.96 -11.54
C SER A 284 -6.97 2.41 -10.21
N ALA A 285 -7.22 3.66 -9.80
CA ALA A 285 -6.56 4.24 -8.64
C ALA A 285 -6.93 3.59 -7.30
N GLY A 286 -8.17 3.12 -7.16
CA GLY A 286 -8.69 2.43 -5.98
C GLY A 286 -8.58 0.91 -6.01
N GLU A 287 -8.24 0.31 -7.16
CA GLU A 287 -8.13 -1.15 -7.30
C GLU A 287 -7.16 -1.79 -6.28
N PRO A 288 -5.94 -1.25 -6.05
CA PRO A 288 -5.02 -1.82 -5.06
C PRO A 288 -5.60 -1.87 -3.65
N ASP A 289 -6.31 -0.82 -3.24
CA ASP A 289 -6.92 -0.72 -1.91
C ASP A 289 -8.07 -1.72 -1.75
N VAL A 290 -8.91 -1.88 -2.78
CA VAL A 290 -9.98 -2.90 -2.78
C VAL A 290 -9.37 -4.30 -2.69
N ILE A 291 -8.42 -4.64 -3.56
CA ILE A 291 -7.75 -5.96 -3.55
C ILE A 291 -7.13 -6.24 -2.18
N THR A 292 -6.42 -5.26 -1.63
CA THR A 292 -5.75 -5.39 -0.32
C THR A 292 -6.76 -5.61 0.78
N THR A 293 -7.81 -4.79 0.82
CA THR A 293 -8.90 -4.89 1.78
C THR A 293 -9.57 -6.26 1.69
N SER A 294 -9.88 -6.75 0.49
CA SER A 294 -10.47 -8.08 0.31
C SER A 294 -9.57 -9.20 0.83
N GLY A 295 -8.25 -9.11 0.57
CA GLY A 295 -7.28 -10.09 1.06
C GLY A 295 -7.18 -10.11 2.59
N VAL A 296 -7.21 -8.95 3.25
CA VAL A 296 -7.24 -8.85 4.71
C VAL A 296 -8.56 -9.38 5.26
N CYS A 297 -9.68 -8.95 4.68
CA CYS A 297 -11.01 -9.38 5.10
C CYS A 297 -11.17 -10.90 4.99
N GLY A 298 -10.74 -11.47 3.86
CA GLY A 298 -10.78 -12.91 3.66
C GLY A 298 -9.92 -13.66 4.67
N GLY A 299 -8.72 -13.15 4.98
CA GLY A 299 -7.84 -13.74 6.00
C GLY A 299 -8.47 -13.70 7.40
N LEU A 300 -9.04 -12.57 7.79
CA LEU A 300 -9.75 -12.43 9.06
C LEU A 300 -10.98 -13.34 9.14
N VAL A 301 -11.80 -13.39 8.08
CA VAL A 301 -12.96 -14.29 8.01
C VAL A 301 -12.53 -15.74 8.14
N GLY A 302 -11.49 -16.17 7.43
CA GLY A 302 -10.93 -17.52 7.53
C GLY A 302 -10.44 -17.86 8.94
N PHE A 303 -9.65 -16.96 9.54
CA PHE A 303 -9.15 -17.11 10.91
C PHE A 303 -10.28 -17.29 11.93
N HIS A 304 -11.27 -16.40 11.90
CA HIS A 304 -12.39 -16.42 12.84
C HIS A 304 -13.38 -17.56 12.57
N ALA A 305 -13.56 -17.97 11.30
CA ALA A 305 -14.35 -19.15 10.98
C ALA A 305 -13.73 -20.41 11.60
N ALA A 306 -12.40 -20.55 11.57
CA ALA A 306 -11.72 -21.62 12.29
C ALA A 306 -11.96 -21.55 13.80
N LEU A 307 -11.99 -20.36 14.40
CA LEU A 307 -12.30 -20.16 15.83
C LEU A 307 -13.72 -20.55 16.23
N LEU A 308 -14.67 -20.41 15.29
CA LEU A 308 -16.06 -20.81 15.51
C LEU A 308 -16.27 -22.32 15.34
N LEU A 309 -15.48 -22.97 14.47
CA LEU A 309 -15.70 -24.35 14.05
C LEU A 309 -14.74 -25.37 14.68
N ALA A 310 -13.54 -24.95 15.05
CA ALA A 310 -12.55 -25.81 15.68
C ALA A 310 -12.75 -25.84 17.20
N ASP A 311 -12.43 -26.97 17.81
CA ASP A 311 -12.23 -27.03 19.25
C ASP A 311 -10.96 -26.25 19.62
N LEU A 312 -11.06 -25.48 20.69
CA LEU A 312 -9.98 -24.63 21.21
C LEU A 312 -8.99 -25.45 22.04
N ASP A 313 -8.64 -26.65 21.59
CA ASP A 313 -7.60 -27.42 22.24
C ASP A 313 -6.25 -26.69 22.12
N ASP A 314 -5.54 -26.61 23.25
CA ASP A 314 -4.36 -25.75 23.53
C ASP A 314 -3.19 -25.83 22.52
N ASN A 315 -3.20 -26.75 21.56
CA ASN A 315 -2.05 -27.01 20.69
C ASN A 315 -2.30 -26.90 19.18
N THR A 316 -3.46 -26.42 18.73
CA THR A 316 -3.80 -26.51 17.31
C THR A 316 -3.87 -25.15 16.60
N HIS A 317 -2.73 -24.49 16.37
CA HIS A 317 -2.64 -23.24 15.58
C HIS A 317 -2.84 -23.45 14.06
N ARG A 318 -2.84 -24.71 13.59
CA ARG A 318 -2.84 -25.06 12.16
C ARG A 318 -4.18 -24.81 11.45
N PRO A 319 -5.35 -25.17 12.03
CA PRO A 319 -6.65 -24.79 11.49
C PRO A 319 -6.77 -23.27 11.32
N PHE A 320 -6.35 -22.49 12.31
CA PHE A 320 -6.42 -21.03 12.28
C PHE A 320 -5.56 -20.43 11.17
N THR A 321 -4.28 -20.80 11.13
CA THR A 321 -3.34 -20.29 10.12
C THR A 321 -3.69 -20.77 8.72
N GLY A 322 -4.16 -22.01 8.59
CA GLY A 322 -4.57 -22.60 7.32
C GLY A 322 -5.85 -21.96 6.78
N ALA A 323 -6.85 -21.74 7.64
CA ALA A 323 -8.07 -21.04 7.26
C ALA A 323 -7.79 -19.56 6.95
N ALA A 324 -6.92 -18.88 7.72
CA ALA A 324 -6.49 -17.52 7.43
C ALA A 324 -5.75 -17.43 6.08
N LEU A 325 -4.89 -18.39 5.77
CA LEU A 325 -4.18 -18.48 4.49
C LEU A 325 -5.18 -18.65 3.33
N ALA A 326 -6.06 -19.65 3.44
CA ALA A 326 -7.06 -19.94 2.42
C ALA A 326 -8.03 -18.76 2.22
N GLY A 327 -8.52 -18.19 3.32
CA GLY A 327 -9.39 -17.02 3.31
C GLY A 327 -8.71 -15.81 2.69
N SER A 328 -7.43 -15.55 3.02
CA SER A 328 -6.67 -14.45 2.44
C SER A 328 -6.50 -14.60 0.93
N ALA A 329 -6.15 -15.79 0.46
CA ALA A 329 -6.02 -16.09 -0.97
C ALA A 329 -7.36 -15.94 -1.72
N ALA A 330 -8.45 -16.47 -1.15
CA ALA A 330 -9.80 -16.32 -1.69
C ALA A 330 -10.24 -14.85 -1.71
N GLY A 331 -9.90 -14.10 -0.66
CA GLY A 331 -10.14 -12.66 -0.55
C GLY A 331 -9.44 -11.86 -1.63
N LEU A 332 -8.14 -12.10 -1.86
CA LEU A 332 -7.38 -11.45 -2.94
C LEU A 332 -7.97 -11.76 -4.31
N TRP A 333 -8.31 -13.02 -4.57
CA TRP A 333 -8.93 -13.43 -5.83
C TRP A 333 -10.28 -12.74 -6.05
N LEU A 334 -11.12 -12.69 -5.02
CA LEU A 334 -12.41 -12.02 -5.06
C LEU A 334 -12.23 -10.52 -5.26
N GLY A 335 -11.33 -9.87 -4.52
CA GLY A 335 -11.02 -8.45 -4.66
C GLY A 335 -10.59 -8.09 -6.08
N HIS A 336 -9.72 -8.91 -6.67
CA HIS A 336 -9.32 -8.76 -8.07
C HIS A 336 -10.53 -8.83 -9.02
N ARG A 337 -11.40 -9.83 -8.84
CA ARG A 337 -12.62 -9.97 -9.65
C ARG A 337 -13.60 -8.81 -9.47
N LEU A 338 -13.74 -8.29 -8.25
CA LEU A 338 -14.69 -7.24 -7.92
C LEU A 338 -14.22 -5.85 -8.37
N ALA A 339 -12.91 -5.61 -8.41
CA ALA A 339 -12.31 -4.36 -8.87
C ALA A 339 -12.17 -4.31 -10.40
N ARG A 340 -12.00 -5.46 -11.06
CA ARG A 340 -11.81 -5.52 -12.51
C ARG A 340 -13.03 -4.99 -13.25
N GLY A 341 -12.79 -4.06 -14.19
CA GLY A 341 -13.83 -3.46 -15.03
C GLY A 341 -14.48 -2.20 -14.45
N TYR A 342 -14.06 -1.77 -13.26
CA TYR A 342 -14.50 -0.51 -12.65
C TYR A 342 -13.34 0.50 -12.64
N ASP A 343 -13.62 1.76 -12.98
CA ASP A 343 -12.67 2.87 -12.83
C ASP A 343 -12.75 3.41 -11.40
N LEU A 344 -12.19 2.66 -10.45
CA LEU A 344 -12.23 3.01 -9.04
C LEU A 344 -11.27 4.17 -8.76
N SER A 345 -11.79 5.21 -8.10
CA SER A 345 -10.95 6.27 -7.55
C SER A 345 -10.25 5.83 -6.27
N LYS A 346 -9.18 6.53 -5.88
CA LYS A 346 -8.49 6.28 -4.61
C LYS A 346 -9.43 6.45 -3.39
N SER A 347 -10.36 7.41 -3.46
CA SER A 347 -11.39 7.59 -2.44
C SER A 347 -12.32 6.39 -2.34
N ASP A 348 -12.68 5.75 -3.45
CA ASP A 348 -13.54 4.56 -3.45
C ASP A 348 -12.85 3.40 -2.71
N GLY A 349 -11.57 3.17 -3.00
CA GLY A 349 -10.75 2.19 -2.29
C GLY A 349 -10.69 2.46 -0.78
N THR A 350 -10.51 3.74 -0.40
CA THR A 350 -10.49 4.16 1.01
C THR A 350 -11.84 3.97 1.70
N ILE A 351 -12.96 4.23 1.00
CA ILE A 351 -14.32 3.99 1.52
C ILE A 351 -14.53 2.51 1.80
N VAL A 352 -14.12 1.62 0.89
CA VAL A 352 -14.24 0.17 1.07
C VAL A 352 -13.41 -0.29 2.27
N ALA A 353 -12.15 0.16 2.38
CA ALA A 353 -11.28 -0.16 3.51
C ALA A 353 -11.85 0.35 4.85
N GLY A 354 -12.29 1.61 4.89
CA GLY A 354 -12.86 2.24 6.07
C GLY A 354 -14.18 1.61 6.50
N ALA A 355 -15.06 1.27 5.56
CA ALA A 355 -16.32 0.59 5.85
C ALA A 355 -16.10 -0.82 6.39
N ALA A 356 -15.13 -1.57 5.84
CA ALA A 356 -14.75 -2.88 6.37
C ALA A 356 -14.17 -2.78 7.80
N ALA A 357 -13.22 -1.86 8.03
CA ALA A 357 -12.63 -1.67 9.35
C ALA A 357 -13.67 -1.18 10.39
N GLY A 358 -14.49 -0.19 10.03
CA GLY A 358 -15.56 0.31 10.88
C GLY A 358 -16.63 -0.75 11.16
N GLY A 359 -16.98 -1.56 10.16
CA GLY A 359 -17.87 -2.71 10.31
C GLY A 359 -17.31 -3.75 11.28
N TYR A 360 -16.02 -4.10 11.18
CA TYR A 360 -15.36 -5.01 12.12
C TYR A 360 -15.42 -4.49 13.56
N LEU A 361 -15.07 -3.22 13.78
CA LEU A 361 -15.10 -2.60 15.11
C LEU A 361 -16.53 -2.51 15.68
N LEU A 362 -17.50 -2.15 14.84
CA LEU A 362 -18.92 -2.14 15.24
C LEU A 362 -19.38 -3.54 15.63
N GLY A 363 -19.06 -4.55 14.81
CA GLY A 363 -19.36 -5.95 15.09
C GLY A 363 -18.71 -6.42 16.40
N ALA A 364 -17.43 -6.10 16.61
CA ALA A 364 -16.71 -6.40 17.85
C ALA A 364 -17.37 -5.73 19.07
N GLY A 365 -17.76 -4.45 18.95
CA GLY A 365 -18.45 -3.72 20.01
C GLY A 365 -19.81 -4.33 20.36
N VAL A 366 -20.60 -4.71 19.36
CA VAL A 366 -21.85 -5.46 19.57
C VAL A 366 -21.58 -6.81 20.22
N GLY A 367 -20.56 -7.54 19.77
CA GLY A 367 -20.15 -8.82 20.36
C GLY A 367 -19.78 -8.69 21.84
N TYR A 368 -19.10 -7.60 22.22
CA TYR A 368 -18.76 -7.31 23.61
C TYR A 368 -20.00 -7.00 24.46
N LEU A 369 -20.99 -6.28 23.91
CA LEU A 369 -22.25 -5.98 24.60
C LEU A 369 -23.16 -7.22 24.76
N LEU A 370 -23.09 -8.16 23.81
CA LEU A 370 -23.85 -9.41 23.84
C LEU A 370 -23.13 -10.53 24.61
N MET A 371 -21.89 -10.29 25.03
CA MET A 371 -21.08 -11.27 25.72
C MET A 371 -21.73 -11.65 27.06
N PRO A 372 -22.08 -12.92 27.30
CA PRO A 372 -22.70 -13.32 28.56
C PRO A 372 -21.70 -13.16 29.71
N SER A 373 -22.14 -12.51 30.78
CA SER A 373 -21.29 -12.26 31.96
C SER A 373 -20.92 -13.53 32.74
N GLN A 374 -21.65 -14.64 32.55
CA GLN A 374 -21.42 -15.92 33.21
C GLN A 374 -21.06 -17.07 32.24
N SER A 375 -20.74 -16.81 30.98
CA SER A 375 -20.30 -17.88 30.07
C SER A 375 -18.81 -18.20 30.22
N ASP A 376 -18.45 -19.44 29.89
CA ASP A 376 -17.06 -19.83 29.71
C ASP A 376 -16.37 -18.97 28.64
N ASP A 377 -15.04 -18.86 28.72
CA ASP A 377 -14.26 -17.95 27.88
C ASP A 377 -14.37 -18.30 26.38
N ASP A 378 -14.58 -19.57 26.04
CA ASP A 378 -14.82 -20.03 24.67
C ASP A 378 -16.07 -19.41 24.05
N ALA A 379 -17.16 -19.37 24.80
CA ALA A 379 -18.42 -18.77 24.34
C ALA A 379 -18.27 -17.26 24.15
N LYS A 380 -17.48 -16.60 25.01
CA LYS A 380 -17.15 -15.18 24.87
C LYS A 380 -16.36 -14.93 23.58
N VAL A 381 -15.28 -15.68 23.37
CA VAL A 381 -14.42 -15.59 22.19
C VAL A 381 -15.22 -15.84 20.91
N ARG A 382 -16.07 -16.88 20.88
CA ARG A 382 -16.93 -17.19 19.73
C ARG A 382 -17.96 -16.10 19.46
N THR A 383 -18.56 -15.52 20.49
CA THR A 383 -19.52 -14.41 20.35
C THR A 383 -18.85 -13.17 19.76
N LEU A 384 -17.69 -12.79 20.31
CA LEU A 384 -16.91 -11.66 19.80
C LEU A 384 -16.47 -11.90 18.36
N ALA A 385 -15.97 -13.10 18.06
CA ALA A 385 -15.51 -13.46 16.73
C ALA A 385 -16.62 -13.45 15.68
N GLY A 386 -17.75 -14.09 15.98
CA GLY A 386 -18.92 -14.14 15.12
C GLY A 386 -19.47 -12.74 14.82
N ALA A 387 -19.60 -11.90 15.85
CA ALA A 387 -20.08 -10.53 15.67
C ALA A 387 -19.08 -9.68 14.86
N SER A 388 -17.77 -9.83 15.12
CA SER A 388 -16.72 -9.09 14.39
C SER A 388 -16.68 -9.44 12.91
N ILE A 389 -16.78 -10.73 12.53
CA ILE A 389 -16.82 -11.11 11.11
C ILE A 389 -18.11 -10.71 10.41
N ALA A 390 -19.25 -10.76 11.12
CA ALA A 390 -20.52 -10.31 10.56
C ALA A 390 -20.47 -8.80 10.27
N GLY A 391 -19.93 -8.02 11.21
CA GLY A 391 -19.70 -6.59 11.04
C GLY A 391 -18.72 -6.28 9.90
N LEU A 392 -17.59 -6.99 9.84
CA LEU A 392 -16.59 -6.86 8.76
C LEU A 392 -17.21 -7.13 7.38
N ALA A 393 -17.94 -8.24 7.23
CA ALA A 393 -18.59 -8.61 5.97
C ALA A 393 -19.67 -7.59 5.59
N GLY A 394 -20.50 -7.16 6.53
CA GLY A 394 -21.53 -6.13 6.31
C GLY A 394 -20.93 -4.79 5.90
N GLY A 395 -19.89 -4.34 6.61
CA GLY A 395 -19.16 -3.11 6.30
C GLY A 395 -18.49 -3.15 4.93
N TYR A 396 -17.84 -4.27 4.60
CA TYR A 396 -17.20 -4.46 3.29
C TYR A 396 -18.22 -4.46 2.14
N VAL A 397 -19.35 -5.17 2.28
CA VAL A 397 -20.43 -5.19 1.26
C VAL A 397 -21.05 -3.81 1.10
N LEU A 398 -21.28 -3.07 2.20
CA LEU A 398 -21.79 -1.70 2.18
C LEU A 398 -20.80 -0.75 1.47
N GLY A 399 -19.51 -0.86 1.78
CA GLY A 399 -18.47 -0.08 1.10
C GLY A 399 -18.50 -0.30 -0.41
N LEU A 400 -18.58 -1.57 -0.84
CA LEU A 400 -18.68 -1.93 -2.26
C LEU A 400 -19.95 -1.41 -2.93
N SER A 401 -21.10 -1.44 -2.25
CA SER A 401 -22.37 -0.98 -2.83
C SER A 401 -22.39 0.55 -3.03
N ILE A 402 -21.72 1.30 -2.15
CA ILE A 402 -21.57 2.77 -2.27
C ILE A 402 -20.72 3.14 -3.49
N VAL A 403 -19.63 2.41 -3.75
CA VAL A 403 -18.66 2.73 -4.82
C VAL A 403 -19.03 2.17 -6.18
N ARG A 404 -19.88 1.13 -6.25
CA ARG A 404 -20.31 0.50 -7.50
C ARG A 404 -21.37 1.26 -8.28
N GLN A 405 -21.83 2.40 -7.78
CA GLN A 405 -22.80 3.21 -8.51
C GLN A 405 -22.17 3.75 -9.81
N PRO A 406 -22.78 3.54 -10.99
CA PRO A 406 -22.18 3.88 -12.28
C PRO A 406 -21.82 5.36 -12.37
N ALA A 407 -20.76 5.63 -13.14
CA ALA A 407 -19.98 6.87 -13.28
C ALA A 407 -20.73 8.11 -13.80
N ASN A 408 -21.95 8.36 -13.34
CA ASN A 408 -22.66 9.63 -13.56
C ASN A 408 -22.46 10.61 -12.39
N ARG A 409 -21.45 10.36 -11.54
CA ARG A 409 -20.98 11.35 -10.56
C ARG A 409 -20.00 12.27 -11.26
N ASP A 410 -20.51 13.43 -11.70
CA ASP A 410 -19.69 14.61 -11.94
C ASP A 410 -18.68 14.73 -10.79
N ALA A 411 -17.40 14.65 -11.14
CA ALA A 411 -16.31 14.51 -10.18
C ALA A 411 -16.13 15.77 -9.33
N ARG A 412 -16.98 15.95 -8.32
CA ARG A 412 -16.59 16.66 -7.11
C ARG A 412 -15.70 15.71 -6.34
N SER A 413 -14.39 15.89 -6.47
CA SER A 413 -13.40 15.21 -5.64
C SER A 413 -13.69 15.55 -4.19
N TRP A 414 -14.37 14.65 -3.49
CA TRP A 414 -14.56 14.77 -2.06
C TRP A 414 -13.26 14.33 -1.40
N SER A 415 -12.33 15.28 -1.27
CA SER A 415 -11.08 15.13 -0.53
C SER A 415 -11.24 15.93 0.77
N PRO A 416 -11.80 15.34 1.85
CA PRO A 416 -11.80 16.02 3.13
C PRO A 416 -10.34 16.27 3.53
N GLU A 417 -9.89 17.52 3.39
CA GLU A 417 -8.64 17.98 3.97
C GLU A 417 -8.88 18.12 5.47
N ILE A 418 -8.69 17.02 6.21
CA ILE A 418 -8.67 17.06 7.66
C ILE A 418 -7.34 17.69 8.08
N GLY A 419 -7.33 19.02 8.15
CA GLY A 419 -6.21 19.79 8.67
C GLY A 419 -6.23 19.77 10.19
N ILE A 420 -5.28 19.07 10.82
CA ILE A 420 -5.04 19.21 12.25
C ILE A 420 -4.25 20.50 12.45
N ASN A 421 -4.78 21.46 13.21
CA ASN A 421 -4.05 22.66 13.60
C ASN A 421 -3.19 22.38 14.84
N PRO A 422 -1.86 22.21 14.73
CA PRO A 422 -1.01 21.94 15.88
C PRO A 422 -1.00 23.11 16.89
N LEU A 423 -1.23 24.35 16.43
CA LEU A 423 -1.36 25.51 17.34
C LEU A 423 -2.66 25.47 18.15
N GLY A 424 -3.70 24.80 17.66
CA GLY A 424 -4.94 24.58 18.40
C GLY A 424 -4.75 23.59 19.56
N LEU A 425 -3.96 22.53 19.35
CA LEU A 425 -3.57 21.59 20.41
C LEU A 425 -2.62 22.22 21.43
N ALA A 426 -1.65 23.02 20.98
CA ALA A 426 -0.75 23.76 21.88
C ALA A 426 -1.49 24.83 22.70
N ALA A 427 -2.52 25.48 22.13
CA ALA A 427 -3.37 26.42 22.85
C ALA A 427 -4.31 25.73 23.86
N LEU A 428 -4.66 24.45 23.64
CA LEU A 428 -5.41 23.62 24.59
C LEU A 428 -4.55 23.20 25.79
N ALA A 429 -3.23 23.04 25.58
CA ALA A 429 -2.26 22.75 26.64
C ALA A 429 -1.84 24.01 27.43
N ALA A 430 -1.90 25.18 26.80
CA ALA A 430 -1.65 26.46 27.45
C ALA A 430 -2.96 26.99 28.05
N ASP A 431 -3.29 26.54 29.26
CA ASP A 431 -4.48 26.88 30.04
C ASP A 431 -4.65 28.40 30.25
N ARG A 432 -5.15 29.11 29.23
CA ARG A 432 -5.48 30.53 29.27
C ARG A 432 -7.00 30.68 29.32
N PRO A 433 -7.60 30.78 30.52
CA PRO A 433 -9.03 30.99 30.66
C PRO A 433 -9.38 32.39 30.14
N GLY A 434 -10.21 32.48 29.10
CA GLY A 434 -10.80 33.78 28.73
C GLY A 434 -11.25 33.98 27.29
N ARG A 435 -10.90 33.11 26.33
CA ARG A 435 -11.46 33.18 24.96
C ARG A 435 -11.70 31.78 24.42
N GLN A 436 -12.95 31.31 24.52
CA GLN A 436 -13.41 30.12 23.82
C GLN A 436 -13.22 30.32 22.31
N ARG A 437 -12.12 29.81 21.77
CA ARG A 437 -12.01 29.48 20.35
C ARG A 437 -12.37 28.01 20.24
N ILE A 438 -13.53 27.76 19.64
CA ILE A 438 -14.03 26.44 19.28
C ILE A 438 -12.87 25.64 18.65
N PRO A 439 -12.58 24.39 19.08
CA PRO A 439 -11.62 23.54 18.41
C PRO A 439 -12.18 23.18 17.03
N PHE A 440 -11.78 23.92 16.00
CA PHE A 440 -12.27 23.70 14.65
C PHE A 440 -11.49 22.56 13.99
N LEU A 441 -12.17 21.43 13.83
CA LEU A 441 -12.13 20.72 12.55
C LEU A 441 -12.71 21.68 11.51
N TYR A 442 -11.87 22.24 10.63
CA TYR A 442 -12.38 22.94 9.45
C TYR A 442 -12.36 21.96 8.28
N GLY A 443 -13.55 21.53 7.87
CA GLY A 443 -13.78 20.98 6.54
C GLY A 443 -14.21 22.11 5.62
N ARG A 444 -13.57 22.26 4.46
CA ARG A 444 -14.24 22.88 3.32
C ARG A 444 -15.12 21.80 2.71
N PHE A 445 -16.43 21.95 2.86
CA PHE A 445 -17.43 21.02 2.31
C PHE A 445 -17.70 21.30 0.82
#